data_AF-A0A7Y6UDI4-F1
#
_entry.id   AF-A0A7Y6UDI4-F1
#
_cell.length_a   1.000
_cell.length_b   1.000
_cell.length_c   1.000
_cell.angle_alpha   90.00
_cell.angle_beta   90.00
_cell.angle_gamma   90.00
#
_symmetry.space_group_name_H-M   'P 1'
#
loop_
_entity.id
_entity.type
_entity.pdbx_description
1 polymer ?
#
loop_
_entity_poly.entity_id
_entity_poly.type
_entity_poly.pdbx_seq_one_letter_code
_entity_poly.pdbx_strand_id
1 'polypeptide(L)'
;MADEQAPPHEGHEAASGRPYVLALVALLLLTGLTFGMHFAPLGGALGLVVALTIATIKVGIVATIFMELRESFAATRLVAVFGVAFLLLICLGVVGDVAFR
;
A
#
# COMPACT_ATOMS: atom_id res chain seq x y z
N MET A 1 -48.81 -27.39 19.59
CA MET A 1 -48.64 -26.38 18.52
C MET A 1 -47.32 -25.71 18.80
N ALA A 2 -46.27 -26.19 18.14
CA ALA A 2 -44.92 -25.68 18.30
C ALA A 2 -44.83 -24.38 17.51
N ASP A 3 -44.44 -23.30 18.19
CA ASP A 3 -43.99 -22.07 17.55
C ASP A 3 -42.78 -22.42 16.69
N GLU A 4 -42.99 -22.48 15.38
CA GLU A 4 -41.92 -22.51 14.39
C GLU A 4 -41.30 -21.11 14.39
N GLN A 5 -40.38 -20.89 15.33
CA GLN A 5 -39.53 -19.72 15.38
C GLN A 5 -38.67 -19.72 14.10
N ALA A 6 -39.14 -19.00 13.08
CA ALA A 6 -38.33 -18.63 11.93
C ALA A 6 -37.06 -17.93 12.44
N PRO A 7 -35.88 -18.23 11.88
CA PRO A 7 -34.63 -17.63 12.34
C PRO A 7 -34.75 -16.10 12.26
N PRO A 8 -34.24 -15.37 13.26
CA PRO A 8 -34.17 -13.91 13.19
C PRO A 8 -33.48 -13.52 11.89
N HIS A 9 -34.05 -12.56 11.16
CA HIS A 9 -33.36 -11.95 10.03
C HIS A 9 -32.12 -11.25 10.57
N GLU A 10 -31.00 -11.97 10.61
CA GLU A 10 -29.68 -11.42 10.85
C GLU A 10 -29.46 -10.39 9.74
N GLY A 11 -29.60 -9.12 10.12
CA GLY A 11 -29.28 -8.00 9.26
C GLY A 11 -27.88 -8.27 8.73
N HIS A 12 -27.74 -8.30 7.41
CA HIS A 12 -26.45 -8.41 6.77
C HIS A 12 -25.66 -7.17 7.21
N GLU A 13 -24.92 -7.26 8.31
CA GLU A 13 -23.83 -6.35 8.65
C GLU A 13 -22.88 -6.47 7.48
N ALA A 14 -23.12 -5.63 6.48
CA ALA A 14 -22.33 -5.57 5.28
C ALA A 14 -20.90 -5.30 5.75
N ALA A 15 -20.08 -6.35 5.77
CA ALA A 15 -18.65 -6.26 5.96
C ALA A 15 -18.20 -5.09 5.10
N SER A 16 -17.81 -3.99 5.76
CA SER A 16 -17.72 -2.69 5.11
C SER A 16 -16.53 -2.74 4.17
N GLY A 17 -16.78 -3.15 2.91
CA GLY A 17 -15.79 -3.24 1.84
C GLY A 17 -15.37 -1.87 1.31
N ARG A 18 -16.03 -0.82 1.81
CA ARG A 18 -15.86 0.58 1.44
C ARG A 18 -14.41 1.10 1.57
N PRO A 19 -13.62 0.81 2.62
CA PRO A 19 -12.23 1.27 2.69
C PRO A 19 -11.35 0.61 1.64
N TYR A 20 -11.55 -0.67 1.31
CA TYR A 20 -10.78 -1.36 0.25
C TYR A 20 -11.10 -0.79 -1.13
N VAL A 21 -12.38 -0.51 -1.42
CA VAL A 21 -12.78 0.12 -2.70
C VAL A 21 -12.21 1.53 -2.82
N LEU A 22 -12.28 2.34 -1.76
CA LEU A 22 -11.67 3.67 -1.74
C LEU A 22 -10.16 3.62 -1.93
N ALA A 23 -9.48 2.68 -1.24
CA ALA A 23 -8.05 2.49 -1.40
C ALA A 23 -7.70 2.03 -2.82
N LEU A 24 -8.47 1.13 -3.41
CA LEU A 24 -8.28 0.69 -4.79
C LEU A 24 -8.39 1.86 -5.78
N VAL A 25 -9.41 2.71 -5.65
CA VAL A 25 -9.55 3.90 -6.49
C VAL A 25 -8.38 4.85 -6.29
N ALA A 26 -7.95 5.12 -5.05
CA ALA A 26 -6.80 5.95 -4.77
C ALA A 26 -5.51 5.38 -5.40
N LEU A 27 -5.29 4.07 -5.30
CA LEU A 27 -4.14 3.38 -5.92
C LEU A 27 -4.18 3.44 -7.44
N LEU A 28 -5.37 3.32 -8.05
CA LEU A 28 -5.55 3.47 -9.50
C LEU A 28 -5.21 4.89 -9.97
N LEU A 29 -5.67 5.91 -9.24
CA LEU A 29 -5.34 7.31 -9.54
C LEU A 29 -3.84 7.57 -9.42
N LEU A 30 -3.20 7.12 -8.35
CA LEU A 30 -1.75 7.23 -8.18
C LEU A 30 -0.98 6.51 -9.30
N THR A 31 -1.45 5.34 -9.71
CA THR A 31 -0.83 4.57 -10.81
C THR A 31 -1.01 5.29 -12.14
N GLY A 32 -2.19 5.83 -12.40
CA GLY A 32 -2.45 6.67 -13.55
C GLY A 32 -1.56 7.91 -13.57
N LEU A 33 -1.31 8.53 -12.41
CA LEU A 33 -0.41 9.66 -12.28
C LEU A 33 1.05 9.29 -12.55
N THR A 34 1.52 8.16 -12.01
CA THR A 34 2.87 7.65 -12.30
C THR A 34 3.04 7.34 -13.79
N PHE A 35 2.04 6.71 -14.40
CA PHE A 35 2.04 6.43 -15.83
C PHE A 35 2.00 7.72 -16.67
N GLY A 36 1.16 8.68 -16.28
CA GLY A 36 1.09 9.99 -16.94
C GLY A 36 2.40 10.78 -16.85
N MET A 37 3.10 10.71 -15.71
CA MET A 37 4.41 11.35 -15.56
C MET A 37 5.47 10.80 -16.50
N HIS A 38 5.35 9.55 -16.97
CA HIS A 38 6.27 9.01 -17.98
C HIS A 38 6.26 9.83 -19.28
N PHE A 39 5.14 10.44 -19.63
CA PHE A 39 5.01 11.27 -20.84
C PHE A 39 5.31 12.75 -20.59
N ALA A 40 5.40 13.17 -19.33
CA ALA A 40 5.78 14.53 -18.98
C ALA A 40 7.32 14.64 -19.03
N PRO A 41 7.88 15.69 -19.66
CA PRO A 41 9.32 15.93 -19.72
C PRO A 41 9.86 16.48 -18.38
N LEU A 42 9.60 15.76 -17.30
CA LEU A 42 10.15 16.01 -15.97
C LEU A 42 11.62 15.56 -16.01
N GLY A 43 12.50 16.46 -16.44
CA GLY A 43 13.92 16.16 -16.62
C GLY A 43 14.61 15.59 -15.37
N GLY A 44 15.51 14.65 -15.58
CA GLY A 44 16.56 14.24 -14.63
C GLY A 44 16.09 13.85 -13.22
N ALA A 45 16.88 14.26 -12.21
CA ALA A 45 16.71 13.87 -10.81
C ALA A 45 15.36 14.28 -10.19
N LEU A 46 14.71 15.32 -10.70
CA LEU A 46 13.39 15.75 -10.20
C LEU A 46 12.30 14.72 -10.53
N GLY A 47 12.33 14.12 -11.74
CA GLY A 47 11.41 13.04 -12.10
C GLY A 47 11.55 11.84 -11.16
N LEU A 48 12.79 11.50 -10.78
CA LEU A 48 13.06 10.42 -9.82
C LEU A 48 12.47 10.69 -8.43
N VAL A 49 12.70 11.89 -7.89
CA VAL A 49 12.17 12.25 -6.56
C VAL A 49 10.64 12.19 -6.53
N VAL A 50 9.98 12.71 -7.57
CA VAL A 50 8.51 12.66 -7.65
C VAL A 50 8.02 11.21 -7.79
N ALA A 51 8.68 10.39 -8.63
CA ALA A 51 8.34 8.98 -8.79
C ALA A 51 8.45 8.21 -7.47
N LEU A 52 9.55 8.39 -6.72
CA LEU A 52 9.75 7.78 -5.40
C LEU A 52 8.75 8.27 -4.35
N THR A 53 8.36 9.55 -4.41
CA THR A 53 7.34 10.11 -3.53
C THR A 53 5.99 9.43 -3.76
N ILE A 54 5.56 9.32 -5.02
CA ILE A 54 4.30 8.65 -5.37
C ILE A 54 4.35 7.17 -4.98
N ALA A 55 5.48 6.49 -5.23
CA ALA A 55 5.67 5.10 -4.83
C ALA A 55 5.56 4.91 -3.30
N THR A 56 6.15 5.82 -2.51
CA THR A 56 6.07 5.79 -1.05
C THR A 56 4.63 5.95 -0.56
N ILE A 57 3.87 6.89 -1.12
CA ILE A 57 2.46 7.08 -0.78
C ILE A 57 1.65 5.82 -1.10
N LYS A 58 1.89 5.22 -2.27
CA LYS A 58 1.23 3.99 -2.71
C LYS A 58 1.44 2.84 -1.72
N VAL A 59 2.69 2.61 -1.31
CA VAL A 59 3.04 1.59 -0.33
C VAL A 59 2.39 1.88 1.03
N GLY A 60 2.34 3.14 1.46
CA GLY A 60 1.66 3.53 2.71
C GLY A 60 0.17 3.16 2.73
N ILE A 61 -0.54 3.38 1.62
CA ILE A 61 -1.96 3.00 1.46
C ILE A 61 -2.12 1.48 1.52
N VAL A 62 -1.28 0.73 0.78
CA VAL A 62 -1.31 -0.73 0.76
C VAL A 62 -1.05 -1.32 2.15
N ALA A 63 0.01 -0.87 2.81
CA ALA A 63 0.37 -1.33 4.15
C ALA A 63 -0.74 -1.06 5.16
N THR A 64 -1.38 0.11 5.08
CA THR A 64 -2.39 0.50 6.07
C THR A 64 -3.74 -0.18 5.87
N ILE A 65 -4.20 -0.31 4.61
CA ILE A 65 -5.57 -0.78 4.30
C ILE A 65 -5.60 -2.25 3.91
N PHE A 66 -4.70 -2.71 3.04
CA PHE A 66 -4.76 -4.07 2.50
C PHE A 66 -3.98 -5.08 3.35
N MET A 67 -2.97 -4.62 4.07
CA MET A 67 -2.22 -5.48 5.01
C MET A 67 -2.67 -5.30 6.46
N GLU A 68 -3.61 -4.38 6.73
CA GLU A 68 -4.10 -4.08 8.08
C GLU A 68 -2.98 -3.92 9.11
N LEU A 69 -1.82 -3.39 8.70
CA LEU A 69 -0.63 -3.36 9.56
C LEU A 69 -0.88 -2.57 10.87
N ARG A 70 -1.84 -1.64 10.87
CA ARG A 70 -2.23 -0.86 12.04
C ARG A 70 -2.96 -1.69 13.10
N GLU A 71 -3.73 -2.69 12.70
CA GLU A 71 -4.46 -3.60 13.60
C GLU A 71 -3.73 -4.94 13.81
N SER A 72 -2.73 -5.23 12.99
CA SER A 72 -1.90 -6.43 13.11
C SER A 72 -1.05 -6.45 14.40
N PHE A 73 -0.71 -7.65 14.86
CA PHE A 73 0.19 -7.86 16.00
C PHE A 73 1.54 -7.15 15.82
N ALA A 74 2.12 -6.70 16.94
CA ALA A 74 3.40 -5.97 16.95
C ALA A 74 4.55 -6.74 16.28
N ALA A 75 4.54 -8.08 16.32
CA ALA A 75 5.52 -8.92 15.63
C ALA A 75 5.46 -8.75 14.10
N THR A 76 4.26 -8.74 13.51
CA THR A 76 4.05 -8.53 12.08
C THR A 76 4.57 -7.16 11.64
N ARG A 77 4.28 -6.13 12.44
CA ARG A 77 4.77 -4.77 12.20
C ARG A 77 6.30 -4.69 12.28
N LEU A 78 6.92 -5.38 13.24
CA LEU A 78 8.38 -5.42 13.37
C LEU A 78 9.03 -6.08 12.14
N VAL A 79 8.50 -7.22 11.69
CA VAL A 79 9.00 -7.93 10.50
C VAL A 79 8.86 -7.06 9.26
N ALA A 80 7.74 -6.35 9.08
CA ALA A 80 7.55 -5.44 7.95
C ALA A 80 8.59 -4.31 7.96
N VAL A 81 8.83 -3.68 9.12
CA VAL A 81 9.87 -2.65 9.27
C VAL A 81 11.26 -3.22 8.96
N PHE A 82 11.56 -4.42 9.46
CA PHE A 82 12.84 -5.08 9.22
C PHE A 82 13.04 -5.41 7.74
N GLY A 83 12.00 -5.89 7.06
CA GLY A 83 12.01 -6.16 5.62
C GLY A 83 12.27 -4.89 4.80
N VAL A 84 11.61 -3.78 5.13
CA VAL A 84 11.84 -2.48 4.47
C VAL A 84 13.26 -1.96 4.75
N ALA A 85 13.73 -2.04 5.99
CA ALA A 85 15.09 -1.64 6.34
C ALA A 85 16.14 -2.48 5.60
N PHE A 86 15.94 -3.79 5.52
CA PHE A 86 16.81 -4.69 4.80
C PHE A 86 16.81 -4.42 3.29
N LEU A 87 15.65 -4.18 2.69
CA LEU A 87 15.54 -3.77 1.29
C LEU A 87 16.31 -2.47 1.02
N LEU A 88 16.19 -1.48 1.90
CA LEU A 88 16.95 -0.24 1.80
C LEU A 88 18.46 -0.51 1.89
N LEU A 89 18.92 -1.36 2.81
CA LEU A 89 20.34 -1.72 2.88
C LEU A 89 20.85 -2.33 1.56
N ILE A 90 20.08 -3.22 0.94
CA ILE A 90 20.44 -3.80 -0.36
C ILE A 90 20.50 -2.71 -1.43
N CYS A 91 19.48 -1.86 -1.53
CA CYS A 91 19.47 -0.77 -2.51
C CYS A 91 20.65 0.19 -2.32
N LEU A 92 20.96 0.59 -1.09
CA LEU A 92 22.10 1.46 -0.79
C LEU A 92 23.43 0.76 -1.12
N GLY A 93 23.56 -0.53 -0.81
CA GLY A 93 24.73 -1.32 -1.15
C GLY A 93 24.98 -1.38 -2.66
N VAL A 94 23.93 -1.63 -3.45
CA VAL A 94 23.99 -1.66 -4.92
C VAL A 94 24.36 -0.28 -5.48
N VAL A 95 23.76 0.80 -4.98
CA VAL A 95 24.10 2.16 -5.41
C VAL A 95 25.55 2.50 -5.06
N GLY A 96 26.00 2.11 -3.86
CA GLY A 96 27.39 2.30 -3.42
C GLY A 96 28.38 1.56 -4.31
N ASP A 97 28.10 0.30 -4.65
CA ASP A 97 28.92 -0.51 -5.56
C ASP A 97 29.06 0.14 -6.93
N VAL A 98 27.94 0.56 -7.53
CA VAL A 98 27.95 1.25 -8.83
C VAL A 98 28.68 2.60 -8.77
N ALA A 99 28.56 3.34 -7.66
CA ALA A 99 29.19 4.64 -7.49
C ALA A 99 30.71 4.56 -7.25
N PHE A 100 31.20 3.45 -6.69
CA PHE A 100 32.63 3.23 -6.40
C PHE A 100 33.36 2.41 -7.46
N ARG A 101 32.66 1.92 -8.49
CA ARG A 101 33.23 1.20 -9.63
C ARG A 101 33.90 2.14 -10.65
#